data_AF-A0A2T4V5G1-F1
#
_entry.id   AF-A0A2T4V5G1-F1
#
_cell.length_a   1.000
_cell.length_b   1.000
_cell.length_c   1.000
_cell.angle_alpha   90.00
_cell.angle_beta   90.00
_cell.angle_gamma   90.00
#
_symmetry.space_group_name_H-M   'P 1'
#
loop_
_entity.id
_entity.type
_entity.pdbx_description
1 polymer ?
#
loop_
_entity_poly.entity_id
_entity_poly.type
_entity_poly.pdbx_seq_one_letter_code
_entity_poly.pdbx_strand_id
1 'polypeptide(L)'
;MRPWFLLAAVLLPGAAAASGHDVSLGATALLLTNGGVYNVTSPRLGLEAAYAHELGSWRLGGGVRWLPAGRGNLPLEVYARALLSTHLGVWQPAVGPELGLSGVPIILPPKGGFPDDLSRQQAEQLGAAYVAVHAEPLRFVFDRFTVSALELQWGTSLNQPGATLRLQLGLVHVGVTL
;
A
#
# COMPACT_ATOMS: atom_id res chain seq x y z
N MET A 1 24.99 13.05 -0.93
CA MET A 1 24.40 12.73 -2.25
C MET A 1 23.38 13.82 -2.57
N ARG A 2 23.50 14.52 -3.70
CA ARG A 2 22.76 15.78 -3.96
C ARG A 2 21.38 15.48 -4.56
N PRO A 3 20.28 16.09 -4.07
CA PRO A 3 18.90 15.80 -4.48
C PRO A 3 18.58 16.15 -5.95
N TRP A 4 19.47 16.83 -6.66
CA TRP A 4 19.25 17.26 -8.05
C TRP A 4 19.51 16.14 -9.07
N PHE A 5 20.17 15.05 -8.68
CA PHE A 5 20.36 13.89 -9.55
C PHE A 5 19.06 13.13 -9.82
N LEU A 6 18.11 13.11 -8.86
CA LEU A 6 16.81 12.46 -9.03
C LEU A 6 15.92 13.20 -10.05
N LEU A 7 16.04 14.53 -10.11
CA LEU A 7 15.33 15.37 -11.08
C LEU A 7 15.89 15.20 -12.51
N ALA A 8 17.18 14.94 -12.65
CA ALA A 8 17.81 14.66 -13.94
C ALA A 8 17.46 13.26 -14.47
N ALA A 9 17.26 12.27 -13.59
CA ALA A 9 16.84 10.92 -13.98
C ALA A 9 15.40 10.89 -14.56
N VAL A 10 14.52 11.77 -14.08
CA VAL A 10 13.16 11.95 -14.63
C VAL A 10 13.17 12.61 -16.02
N LEU A 11 14.23 13.36 -16.38
CA LEU A 11 14.31 14.15 -17.60
C LEU A 11 15.19 13.54 -18.71
N LEU A 12 15.90 12.44 -18.44
CA LEU A 12 16.79 11.75 -19.40
C LEU A 12 16.33 10.29 -19.62
N PRO A 13 15.37 10.06 -20.52
CA PRO A 13 14.69 8.76 -20.69
C PRO A 13 15.55 7.64 -21.30
N GLY A 14 16.85 7.86 -21.56
CA GLY A 14 17.72 6.93 -22.28
C GLY A 14 18.66 6.09 -21.40
N ALA A 15 18.91 6.47 -20.14
CA ALA A 15 19.83 5.76 -19.25
C ALA A 15 19.12 4.98 -18.12
N ALA A 16 17.79 5.07 -18.09
CA ALA A 16 16.99 4.63 -16.96
C ALA A 16 16.71 3.11 -17.02
N ALA A 17 16.10 2.61 -18.10
CA ALA A 17 15.55 1.24 -18.22
C ALA A 17 16.46 0.03 -17.83
N ALA A 18 17.75 0.20 -17.59
CA ALA A 18 18.68 -0.83 -17.11
C ALA A 18 18.80 -0.92 -15.57
N SER A 19 18.29 0.05 -14.79
CA SER A 19 18.55 0.10 -13.35
C SER A 19 17.57 -0.74 -12.51
N GLY A 20 16.46 -1.20 -13.11
CA GLY A 20 15.46 -2.01 -12.43
C GLY A 20 14.69 -1.24 -11.36
N HIS A 21 14.73 0.09 -11.39
CA HIS A 21 13.96 0.95 -10.49
C HIS A 21 12.59 1.21 -11.10
N ASP A 22 11.53 1.21 -10.31
CA ASP A 22 10.16 1.49 -10.77
C ASP A 22 9.50 2.48 -9.80
N VAL A 23 8.88 3.52 -10.35
CA VAL A 23 8.09 4.49 -9.60
C VAL A 23 6.67 4.42 -10.13
N SER A 24 5.69 4.24 -9.24
CA SER A 24 4.28 4.14 -9.62
C SER A 24 3.36 5.00 -8.76
N LEU A 25 2.26 5.40 -9.37
CA LEU A 25 1.14 6.11 -8.73
C LEU A 25 -0.15 5.34 -9.02
N GLY A 26 -1.02 5.25 -8.02
CA GLY A 26 -2.24 4.47 -8.14
C GLY A 26 -3.36 4.89 -7.21
N ALA A 27 -4.49 4.24 -7.41
CA ALA A 27 -5.65 4.34 -6.56
C ALA A 27 -5.89 3.02 -5.83
N THR A 28 -6.29 3.11 -4.57
CA THR A 28 -6.55 1.95 -3.72
C THR A 28 -7.85 2.09 -2.96
N ALA A 29 -8.44 0.96 -2.58
CA ALA A 29 -9.61 0.86 -1.73
C ALA A 29 -9.26 0.04 -0.49
N LEU A 30 -9.33 0.64 0.69
CA LEU A 30 -9.06 -0.02 1.96
C LEU A 30 -10.37 -0.36 2.69
N LEU A 31 -10.49 -1.61 3.11
CA LEU A 31 -11.53 -2.14 3.96
C LEU A 31 -10.91 -2.62 5.27
N LEU A 32 -11.45 -2.14 6.38
CA LEU A 32 -10.97 -2.46 7.73
C LEU A 32 -12.13 -3.07 8.51
N THR A 33 -11.92 -4.25 9.07
CA THR A 33 -12.92 -4.92 9.89
C THR A 33 -12.23 -5.44 11.16
N ASN A 34 -12.84 -5.23 12.32
CA ASN A 34 -12.45 -5.93 13.54
C ASN A 34 -13.52 -7.00 13.79
N GLY A 35 -13.17 -8.19 14.26
CA GLY A 35 -14.13 -9.31 14.40
C GLY A 35 -15.23 -9.10 15.47
N GLY A 36 -15.55 -7.85 15.83
CA GLY A 36 -16.56 -7.47 16.80
C GLY A 36 -17.88 -7.01 16.16
N VAL A 37 -18.73 -6.35 16.96
CA VAL A 37 -20.07 -5.89 16.57
C VAL A 37 -20.05 -4.74 15.53
N TYR A 38 -18.86 -4.22 15.21
CA TYR A 38 -18.68 -3.01 14.38
C TYR A 38 -17.85 -3.29 13.12
N ASN A 39 -18.50 -3.83 12.09
CA ASN A 39 -17.90 -3.97 10.77
C ASN A 39 -18.21 -2.73 9.94
N VAL A 40 -17.22 -1.85 9.75
CA VAL A 40 -17.35 -0.79 8.74
C VAL A 40 -16.95 -1.38 7.39
N THR A 41 -17.96 -1.80 6.64
CA THR A 41 -17.77 -2.42 5.32
C THR A 41 -17.64 -1.41 4.17
N SER A 42 -17.65 -0.11 4.47
CA SER A 42 -17.50 0.92 3.45
C SER A 42 -16.02 1.10 3.08
N PRO A 43 -15.64 0.82 1.82
CA PRO A 43 -14.25 0.96 1.40
C PRO A 43 -13.83 2.44 1.42
N ARG A 44 -12.64 2.72 1.95
CA ARG A 44 -12.00 4.04 1.87
C ARG A 44 -11.14 4.09 0.62
N LEU A 45 -11.50 4.98 -0.30
CA LEU A 45 -10.68 5.24 -1.48
C LEU A 45 -9.48 6.10 -1.09
N GLY A 46 -8.33 5.78 -1.63
CA GLY A 46 -7.08 6.45 -1.39
C GLY A 46 -6.18 6.50 -2.61
N LEU A 47 -5.09 7.24 -2.47
CA LEU A 47 -4.03 7.33 -3.45
C LEU A 47 -2.79 6.64 -2.91
N GLU A 48 -2.01 6.05 -3.80
CA GLU A 48 -0.77 5.39 -3.48
C GLU A 48 0.36 5.91 -4.36
N ALA A 49 1.52 6.12 -3.75
CA ALA A 49 2.77 6.35 -4.46
C ALA A 49 3.79 5.32 -3.98
N ALA A 50 4.35 4.57 -4.92
CA ALA A 50 5.23 3.46 -4.63
C ALA A 50 6.55 3.57 -5.40
N TYR A 51 7.60 3.06 -4.78
CA TYR A 51 8.89 2.84 -5.40
C TYR A 51 9.28 1.37 -5.19
N ALA A 52 9.85 0.77 -6.23
CA ALA A 52 10.38 -0.59 -6.17
C ALA A 52 11.70 -0.71 -6.91
N HIS A 53 12.48 -1.70 -6.53
CA HIS A 53 13.72 -2.08 -7.17
C HIS A 53 13.73 -3.60 -7.40
N GLU A 54 14.00 -4.00 -8.63
CA GLU A 54 14.08 -5.40 -9.05
C GLU A 54 15.51 -5.93 -8.93
N LEU A 55 15.63 -7.05 -8.21
CA LEU A 55 16.87 -7.76 -7.90
C LEU A 55 16.66 -9.24 -8.21
N GLY A 56 16.80 -9.60 -9.49
CA GLY A 56 16.48 -10.95 -9.97
C GLY A 56 14.99 -11.25 -9.77
N SER A 57 14.67 -12.36 -9.09
CA SER A 57 13.28 -12.71 -8.75
C SER A 57 12.68 -11.88 -7.61
N TRP A 58 13.45 -10.99 -6.98
CA TRP A 58 12.97 -10.16 -5.88
C TRP A 58 12.63 -8.76 -6.34
N ARG A 59 11.55 -8.20 -5.80
CA ARG A 59 11.13 -6.82 -5.98
C ARG A 59 10.97 -6.20 -4.60
N LEU A 60 11.94 -5.36 -4.23
CA LEU A 60 12.00 -4.70 -2.93
C LEU A 60 11.49 -3.28 -3.09
N GLY A 61 10.59 -2.84 -2.23
CA GLY A 61 10.01 -1.52 -2.40
C GLY A 61 9.28 -1.03 -1.17
N GLY A 62 8.66 0.12 -1.33
CA GLY A 62 7.87 0.76 -0.31
C GLY A 62 7.17 1.97 -0.89
N GLY A 63 6.30 2.56 -0.10
CA GLY A 63 5.48 3.65 -0.59
C GLY A 63 4.74 4.35 0.51
N VAL A 64 3.94 5.31 0.06
CA VAL A 64 3.03 6.05 0.90
C VAL A 64 1.62 5.91 0.35
N ARG A 65 0.66 5.73 1.25
CA ARG A 65 -0.77 5.72 0.93
C ARG A 65 -1.46 6.85 1.66
N TRP A 66 -2.32 7.54 0.94
CA TRP A 66 -3.15 8.59 1.48
C TRP A 66 -4.62 8.15 1.41
N LEU A 67 -5.26 8.03 2.58
CA LEU A 67 -6.59 7.41 2.73
C LEU A 67 -7.54 8.33 3.49
N PRO A 68 -8.16 9.35 2.86
CA PRO A 68 -8.92 10.42 3.52
C PRO A 68 -9.82 9.92 4.67
N ALA A 69 -9.60 10.49 5.86
CA ALA A 69 -10.18 10.03 7.12
C ALA A 69 -10.77 11.23 7.87
N GLY A 70 -11.92 11.73 7.42
CA GLY A 70 -12.68 12.76 8.14
C GLY A 70 -11.89 14.00 8.56
N ARG A 71 -12.38 14.74 9.56
CA ARG A 71 -11.79 16.02 9.99
C ARG A 71 -10.47 15.80 10.75
N GLY A 72 -9.37 16.33 10.22
CA GLY A 72 -8.26 16.85 11.02
C GLY A 72 -6.91 16.12 10.91
N ASN A 73 -6.85 14.84 10.55
CA ASN A 73 -5.58 14.12 10.41
C ASN A 73 -5.33 13.77 8.95
N LEU A 74 -4.09 13.99 8.47
CA LEU A 74 -3.60 13.41 7.21
C LEU A 74 -3.39 11.91 7.45
N PRO A 75 -4.29 11.04 6.97
CA PRO A 75 -4.22 9.60 7.21
C PRO A 75 -3.24 9.02 6.20
N LEU A 76 -1.97 9.30 6.47
CA LEU A 76 -0.85 8.79 5.74
C LEU A 76 -0.49 7.42 6.31
N GLU A 77 -0.22 6.50 5.42
CA GLU A 77 0.39 5.23 5.72
C GLU A 77 1.71 5.14 4.97
N VAL A 78 2.72 4.60 5.63
CA VAL A 78 4.02 4.31 5.03
C VAL A 78 4.22 2.81 5.11
N TYR A 79 4.68 2.20 4.03
CA TYR A 79 4.86 0.76 3.96
C TYR A 79 6.15 0.38 3.26
N ALA A 80 6.62 -0.84 3.53
CA ALA A 80 7.71 -1.50 2.84
C ALA A 80 7.29 -2.94 2.52
N ARG A 81 7.71 -3.44 1.37
CA ARG A 81 7.37 -4.76 0.85
C ARG A 81 8.55 -5.45 0.19
N ALA A 82 8.57 -6.78 0.29
CA ALA A 82 9.49 -7.63 -0.41
C ALA A 82 8.68 -8.66 -1.18
N LEU A 83 8.64 -8.54 -2.50
CA LEU A 83 7.82 -9.39 -3.35
C LEU A 83 8.70 -10.35 -4.14
N LEU A 84 8.25 -11.59 -4.29
CA LEU A 84 8.77 -12.52 -5.27
C LEU A 84 8.03 -12.28 -6.58
N SER A 85 8.78 -12.00 -7.65
CA SER A 85 8.29 -11.75 -9.00
C SER A 85 8.70 -12.88 -9.94
N THR A 86 7.86 -13.19 -10.92
CA THR A 86 8.20 -14.08 -12.03
C THR A 86 8.05 -13.36 -13.35
N HIS A 87 8.96 -13.59 -14.29
CA HIS A 87 8.96 -12.91 -15.59
C HIS A 87 8.38 -13.83 -16.66
N LEU A 88 7.11 -13.60 -17.03
CA LEU A 88 6.39 -14.34 -18.07
C LEU A 88 6.10 -13.40 -19.25
N GLY A 89 7.18 -12.93 -19.88
CA GLY A 89 7.12 -11.91 -20.93
C GLY A 89 6.70 -10.55 -20.35
N VAL A 90 5.64 -9.96 -20.90
CA VAL A 90 5.07 -8.70 -20.39
C VAL A 90 4.34 -8.89 -19.07
N TRP A 91 3.85 -10.09 -18.77
CA TRP A 91 3.16 -10.38 -17.52
C TRP A 91 4.17 -10.73 -16.45
N GLN A 92 4.16 -9.98 -15.36
CA GLN A 92 5.13 -10.12 -14.28
C GLN A 92 4.44 -10.08 -12.92
N PRO A 93 3.70 -11.14 -12.55
CA PRO A 93 2.99 -11.18 -11.29
C PRO A 93 3.96 -11.25 -10.12
N ALA A 94 3.58 -10.66 -9.00
CA ALA A 94 4.41 -10.61 -7.80
C ALA A 94 3.60 -10.91 -6.53
N VAL A 95 4.24 -11.50 -5.51
CA VAL A 95 3.60 -11.77 -4.21
C VAL A 95 4.63 -11.77 -3.09
N GLY A 96 4.27 -11.26 -1.92
CA GLY A 96 5.15 -11.33 -0.75
C GLY A 96 4.66 -10.53 0.44
N PRO A 97 5.45 -10.50 1.53
CA PRO A 97 5.12 -9.75 2.72
C PRO A 97 5.20 -8.23 2.53
N GLU A 98 4.33 -7.54 3.26
CA GLU A 98 4.33 -6.10 3.46
C GLU A 98 4.26 -5.78 4.96
N LEU A 99 5.00 -4.76 5.37
CA LEU A 99 4.95 -4.17 6.70
C LEU A 99 4.66 -2.68 6.56
N GLY A 100 3.80 -2.14 7.40
CA GLY A 100 3.50 -0.71 7.34
C GLY A 100 3.06 -0.09 8.65
N LEU A 101 3.10 1.24 8.66
CA LEU A 101 2.67 2.12 9.74
C LEU A 101 1.53 2.97 9.20
N SER A 102 0.34 2.76 9.76
CA SER A 102 -0.90 3.38 9.33
C SER A 102 -1.40 4.39 10.37
N GLY A 103 -1.61 5.64 9.94
CA GLY A 103 -2.38 6.62 10.71
C GLY A 103 -3.90 6.45 10.55
N VAL A 104 -4.35 5.40 9.85
CA VAL A 104 -5.76 5.18 9.53
C VAL A 104 -6.45 4.51 10.72
N PRO A 105 -7.46 5.16 11.34
CA PRO A 105 -8.18 4.53 12.44
C PRO A 105 -8.95 3.31 11.91
N ILE A 106 -8.67 2.14 12.51
CA ILE A 106 -9.28 0.85 12.16
C ILE A 106 -10.78 0.84 12.52
N ILE A 107 -11.17 1.60 13.54
CA ILE A 107 -12.55 1.72 14.03
C ILE A 107 -13.05 3.15 13.72
N LEU A 108 -14.11 3.28 12.93
CA LEU A 108 -14.86 4.54 12.87
C LEU A 108 -15.94 4.51 13.94
N PRO A 109 -16.06 5.54 14.79
CA PRO A 109 -17.14 5.61 15.77
C PRO A 109 -18.48 5.59 15.02
N PRO A 110 -19.49 4.86 15.53
CA PRO A 110 -20.83 4.90 14.96
C PRO A 110 -21.34 6.35 14.94
N LYS A 111 -22.18 6.68 13.95
CA LYS A 111 -23.00 7.89 13.99
C LYS A 111 -24.06 7.70 15.09
N GLY A 112 -23.68 7.96 16.33
CA GLY A 112 -24.57 7.99 17.50
C GLY A 112 -24.22 6.99 18.59
N GLY A 113 -24.05 7.50 19.82
CA GLY A 113 -24.36 6.76 21.05
C GLY A 113 -23.20 6.36 21.97
N PHE A 114 -21.94 6.39 21.52
CA PHE A 114 -20.81 6.01 22.38
C PHE A 114 -19.90 7.20 22.70
N PRO A 115 -19.33 7.27 23.92
CA PRO A 115 -18.30 8.25 24.26
C PRO A 115 -17.09 8.09 23.33
N ASP A 116 -16.57 9.22 22.82
CA ASP A 116 -15.40 9.25 21.92
C ASP A 116 -14.18 8.49 22.51
N ASP A 117 -14.08 8.41 23.83
CA ASP A 117 -13.00 7.77 24.58
C ASP A 117 -12.86 6.26 24.31
N LEU A 118 -13.97 5.54 24.08
CA LEU A 118 -13.91 4.09 23.78
C LEU A 118 -13.28 3.83 22.42
N SER A 119 -13.59 4.66 21.42
CA SER A 119 -13.02 4.55 20.08
C SER A 119 -11.53 4.89 20.07
N ARG A 120 -11.12 5.89 20.86
CA ARG A 120 -9.71 6.28 21.02
C ARG A 120 -8.91 5.18 21.73
N GLN A 121 -9.42 4.65 22.85
CA GLN A 121 -8.76 3.58 23.59
C GLN A 121 -8.60 2.30 22.75
N GLN A 122 -9.60 1.93 21.96
CA GLN A 122 -9.47 0.77 21.07
C GLN A 122 -8.50 1.03 19.90
N ALA A 123 -8.48 2.25 19.34
CA ALA A 123 -7.50 2.61 18.32
C ALA A 123 -6.06 2.57 18.86
N GLU A 124 -5.84 3.00 20.11
CA GLU A 124 -4.55 2.91 20.80
C GLU A 124 -4.13 1.45 21.04
N GLN A 125 -5.07 0.56 21.41
CA GLN A 125 -4.78 -0.86 21.61
C GLN A 125 -4.41 -1.59 20.32
N LEU A 126 -5.05 -1.24 19.20
CA LEU A 126 -4.76 -1.83 17.90
C LEU A 126 -3.42 -1.35 17.32
N GLY A 127 -2.90 -0.20 17.73
CA GLY A 127 -1.62 0.32 17.26
C GLY A 127 -1.60 0.70 15.78
N ALA A 128 -0.53 1.39 15.37
CA ALA A 128 -0.37 1.88 14.01
C ALA A 128 0.31 0.85 13.08
N ALA A 129 0.99 -0.15 13.63
CA ALA A 129 1.80 -1.08 12.84
C ALA A 129 0.99 -2.29 12.38
N TYR A 130 1.17 -2.70 11.13
CA TYR A 130 0.53 -3.90 10.58
C TYR A 130 1.52 -4.75 9.78
N VAL A 131 1.13 -6.02 9.59
CA VAL A 131 1.75 -6.94 8.64
C VAL A 131 0.68 -7.45 7.69
N ALA A 132 1.05 -7.60 6.43
CA ALA A 132 0.16 -8.11 5.40
C ALA A 132 0.92 -8.99 4.42
N VAL A 133 0.18 -9.75 3.63
CA VAL A 133 0.66 -10.29 2.36
C VAL A 133 0.06 -9.41 1.26
N HIS A 134 0.90 -9.07 0.29
CA HIS A 134 0.56 -8.30 -0.89
C HIS A 134 0.75 -9.15 -2.14
N ALA A 135 -0.19 -9.09 -3.07
CA ALA A 135 -0.17 -9.80 -4.33
C ALA A 135 -0.54 -8.86 -5.49
N GLU A 136 0.25 -8.89 -6.55
CA GLU A 136 0.07 -8.14 -7.79
C GLU A 136 -0.15 -9.14 -8.94
N PRO A 137 -1.32 -9.81 -9.01
CA PRO A 137 -1.55 -10.85 -10.00
C PRO A 137 -1.65 -10.29 -11.43
N LEU A 138 -2.13 -9.05 -11.60
CA LEU A 138 -2.30 -8.41 -12.90
C LEU A 138 -1.29 -7.27 -13.08
N ARG A 139 -0.01 -7.57 -12.92
CA ARG A 139 1.08 -6.64 -13.21
C ARG A 139 1.67 -6.91 -14.60
N PHE A 140 1.74 -5.87 -15.41
CA PHE A 140 2.26 -5.90 -16.76
C PHE A 140 3.36 -4.85 -16.93
N VAL A 141 4.46 -5.23 -17.57
CA VAL A 141 5.61 -4.36 -17.85
C VAL A 141 5.83 -4.31 -19.36
N PHE A 142 5.70 -3.12 -19.92
CA PHE A 142 5.88 -2.81 -21.34
C PHE A 142 7.09 -1.89 -21.51
N ASP A 143 8.27 -2.46 -21.77
CA ASP A 143 9.53 -1.72 -21.86
C ASP A 143 9.77 -0.89 -20.59
N ARG A 144 9.41 0.39 -20.62
CA ARG A 144 9.55 1.35 -19.51
C ARG A 144 8.27 1.59 -18.72
N PHE A 145 7.12 1.07 -19.14
CA PHE A 145 5.83 1.34 -18.50
C PHE A 145 5.34 0.14 -17.72
N THR A 146 4.96 0.37 -16.47
CA THR A 146 4.33 -0.65 -15.63
C THR A 146 2.85 -0.31 -15.48
N VAL A 147 1.98 -1.29 -15.62
CA VAL A 147 0.56 -1.18 -15.28
C VAL A 147 0.19 -2.36 -14.39
N SER A 148 -0.37 -2.08 -13.22
CA SER A 148 -0.94 -3.11 -12.35
C SER A 148 -2.38 -2.78 -11.98
N ALA A 149 -3.16 -3.82 -11.74
CA ALA A 149 -4.55 -3.71 -11.32
C ALA A 149 -4.93 -4.88 -10.40
N LEU A 150 -6.02 -4.72 -9.66
CA LEU A 150 -6.55 -5.72 -8.73
C LEU A 150 -5.48 -6.30 -7.80
N GLU A 151 -4.62 -5.43 -7.27
CA GLU A 151 -3.62 -5.83 -6.28
C GLU A 151 -4.35 -6.18 -4.99
N LEU A 152 -4.03 -7.33 -4.40
CA LEU A 152 -4.69 -7.80 -3.19
C LEU A 152 -3.74 -7.73 -2.02
N GLN A 153 -4.19 -7.09 -0.96
CA GLN A 153 -3.49 -7.07 0.31
C GLN A 153 -4.40 -7.57 1.42
N TRP A 154 -3.91 -8.53 2.20
CA TRP A 154 -4.60 -9.07 3.38
C TRP A 154 -3.65 -9.11 4.57
N GLY A 155 -4.08 -8.55 5.70
CA GLY A 155 -3.22 -8.40 6.86
C GLY A 155 -3.96 -8.18 8.17
N THR A 156 -3.19 -7.94 9.22
CA THR A 156 -3.65 -7.69 10.58
C THR A 156 -2.73 -6.68 11.25
N SER A 157 -3.25 -5.97 12.26
CA SER A 157 -2.39 -5.26 13.21
C SER A 157 -1.37 -6.21 13.87
N LEU A 158 -0.17 -5.68 14.13
CA LEU A 158 0.90 -6.36 14.86
C LEU A 158 0.64 -6.41 16.37
N ASN A 159 -0.04 -5.41 16.95
CA ASN A 159 -0.28 -5.35 18.40
C ASN A 159 -1.33 -6.35 18.86
N GLN A 160 -2.29 -6.70 17.98
CA GLN A 160 -3.30 -7.71 18.22
C GLN A 160 -3.52 -8.58 16.97
N PRO A 161 -2.60 -9.54 16.69
CA PRO A 161 -2.72 -10.43 15.55
C PRO A 161 -4.02 -11.22 15.59
N GLY A 162 -4.81 -11.15 14.51
CA GLY A 162 -6.08 -11.89 14.38
C GLY A 162 -7.31 -11.19 14.95
N ALA A 163 -7.17 -10.08 15.68
CA ALA A 163 -8.30 -9.27 16.15
C ALA A 163 -8.84 -8.35 15.04
N THR A 164 -8.02 -8.06 14.03
CA THR A 164 -8.34 -7.17 12.92
C THR A 164 -8.01 -7.83 11.60
N LEU A 165 -8.89 -7.62 10.62
CA LEU A 165 -8.65 -7.96 9.24
C LEU A 165 -8.58 -6.66 8.44
N ARG A 166 -7.42 -6.47 7.82
CA ARG A 166 -7.15 -5.43 6.86
C ARG A 166 -7.22 -6.04 5.47
N LEU A 167 -8.16 -5.57 4.65
CA LEU A 167 -8.26 -5.93 3.24
C LEU A 167 -8.08 -4.67 2.42
N GLN A 168 -7.10 -4.67 1.53
CA GLN A 168 -6.88 -3.55 0.63
C GLN A 168 -6.79 -4.05 -0.80
N LEU A 169 -7.44 -3.31 -1.69
CA LEU A 169 -7.48 -3.56 -3.12
C LEU A 169 -6.77 -2.42 -3.84
N GLY A 170 -5.66 -2.70 -4.51
CA GLY A 170 -5.08 -1.79 -5.50
C GLY A 170 -5.94 -1.84 -6.76
N LEU A 171 -6.58 -0.72 -7.10
CA LEU A 171 -7.51 -0.67 -8.22
C LEU A 171 -6.74 -0.60 -9.53
N VAL A 172 -5.86 0.39 -9.61
CA VAL A 172 -4.99 0.63 -10.76
C VAL A 172 -3.76 1.38 -10.30
N HIS A 173 -2.60 0.96 -10.78
CA HIS A 173 -1.34 1.68 -10.63
C HIS A 173 -0.66 1.75 -11.99
N VAL A 174 -0.06 2.91 -12.25
CA VAL A 174 0.74 3.16 -13.45
C VAL A 174 2.11 3.62 -12.99
N GLY A 175 3.14 3.00 -13.55
CA GLY A 175 4.52 3.27 -13.20
C GLY A 175 5.43 3.40 -14.40
N VAL A 176 6.63 3.89 -14.10
CA VAL A 176 7.74 3.99 -15.05
C VAL A 176 8.95 3.29 -14.47
N THR A 177 9.51 2.38 -15.26
CA THR A 177 10.80 1.76 -14.99
C THR A 177 11.91 2.73 -15.40
N LEU A 178 12.67 3.14 -14.39
CA LEU A 178 13.84 3.99 -14.46
C LEU A 178 15.13 3.18 -14.39
#